data_AF-A0A7V5BEF2-F1
#
_entry.id   AF-A0A7V5BEF2-F1
#
_cell.length_a   1.000
_cell.length_b   1.000
_cell.length_c   1.000
_cell.angle_alpha   90.00
_cell.angle_beta   90.00
_cell.angle_gamma   90.00
#
_symmetry.space_group_name_H-M   'P 1'
#
loop_
_entity.id
_entity.type
_entity.pdbx_description
1 polymer ?
#
loop_
_entity_poly.entity_id
_entity_poly.type
_entity_poly.pdbx_seq_one_letter_code
_entity_poly.pdbx_strand_id
1 'polypeptide(L)'
;MGLREVKSELKKLDNDTLIKHISELYKKYKPVKEYFDFYVNPDEKKLLEQYKEKVTNGFFPKRGYKIKLSISRKAINDFKKLGTSQESIADLLLHFVECGVELTNTYGDIDENFYTSVENTYGKALEI
;
A
#
# COMPACT_ATOMS: atom_id res chain seq x y z
N MET A 1 -18.44 7.91 -18.68
CA MET A 1 -18.73 6.47 -18.78
C MET A 1 -18.62 5.86 -17.40
N GLY A 2 -19.70 5.30 -16.86
CA GLY A 2 -19.71 4.68 -15.53
C GLY A 2 -19.31 3.21 -15.58
N LEU A 3 -18.95 2.62 -14.42
CA LEU A 3 -18.61 1.19 -14.31
C LEU A 3 -19.69 0.28 -14.92
N ARG A 4 -20.96 0.69 -14.84
CA ARG A 4 -22.10 -0.03 -15.42
C ARG A 4 -22.02 -0.16 -16.94
N GLU A 5 -21.66 0.92 -17.64
CA GLU A 5 -21.56 0.95 -19.10
C GLU A 5 -20.36 0.12 -19.56
N VAL A 6 -19.22 0.27 -18.90
CA VAL A 6 -18.02 -0.54 -19.16
C VAL A 6 -18.33 -2.03 -19.00
N LYS A 7 -19.01 -2.43 -17.91
CA LYS A 7 -19.43 -3.82 -17.71
C LYS A 7 -20.37 -4.32 -18.81
N SER A 8 -21.27 -3.47 -19.31
CA SER A 8 -22.19 -3.82 -20.39
C SER A 8 -21.45 -4.09 -21.70
N GLU A 9 -20.44 -3.29 -22.02
CA GLU A 9 -19.62 -3.51 -23.23
C GLU A 9 -18.71 -4.73 -23.10
N LEU A 10 -18.04 -4.92 -21.95
CA LEU A 10 -17.16 -6.07 -21.72
C LEU A 10 -17.92 -7.41 -21.82
N LYS A 11 -19.20 -7.46 -21.43
CA LYS A 11 -20.04 -8.66 -21.55
C LYS A 11 -20.34 -9.09 -22.99
N LYS A 12 -20.18 -8.19 -23.96
CA LYS A 12 -20.41 -8.48 -25.38
C LYS A 12 -19.18 -9.07 -26.06
N LEU A 13 -18.01 -9.00 -25.41
CA LEU A 13 -16.74 -9.45 -25.97
C LEU A 13 -16.53 -10.93 -25.70
N ASP A 14 -15.87 -11.60 -26.63
CA ASP A 14 -15.39 -12.97 -26.44
C ASP A 14 -14.14 -13.01 -25.51
N ASN A 15 -13.79 -14.21 -25.07
CA ASN A 15 -12.69 -14.42 -24.14
C ASN A 15 -11.33 -13.96 -24.71
N ASP A 16 -11.05 -14.16 -25.99
CA ASP A 16 -9.76 -13.81 -26.59
C ASP A 16 -9.60 -12.29 -26.67
N THR A 17 -10.68 -11.60 -27.04
CA THR A 17 -10.71 -10.12 -27.05
C THR A 17 -10.56 -9.54 -25.63
N LEU A 18 -11.19 -10.15 -24.62
CA LEU A 18 -11.02 -9.77 -23.22
C LEU A 18 -9.58 -9.97 -22.73
N ILE A 19 -8.98 -11.13 -23.02
CA ILE A 19 -7.59 -11.44 -22.67
C ILE A 19 -6.65 -10.42 -23.32
N LYS A 20 -6.87 -10.08 -24.60
CA LYS A 20 -6.06 -9.09 -25.30
C LYS A 20 -6.15 -7.71 -24.63
N HIS A 21 -7.35 -7.22 -24.34
CA HIS A 21 -7.52 -5.94 -23.67
C HIS A 21 -6.89 -5.91 -22.27
N ILE A 22 -7.09 -6.95 -21.45
CA ILE A 22 -6.46 -7.05 -20.13
C ILE A 22 -4.93 -7.08 -20.25
N SER A 23 -4.40 -7.80 -21.24
CA SER A 23 -2.95 -7.87 -21.51
C SER A 23 -2.39 -6.50 -21.92
N GLU A 24 -3.13 -5.72 -22.70
CA GLU A 24 -2.76 -4.34 -23.05
C GLU A 24 -2.74 -3.44 -21.81
N LEU A 25 -3.75 -3.55 -20.93
CA LEU A 25 -3.80 -2.81 -19.67
C LEU A 25 -2.61 -3.16 -18.76
N TYR A 26 -2.30 -4.46 -18.65
CA TYR A 26 -1.15 -4.97 -17.90
C TYR A 26 0.17 -4.37 -18.42
N LYS A 27 0.38 -4.36 -19.74
CA LYS A 27 1.60 -3.80 -20.34
C LYS A 27 1.69 -2.28 -20.20
N LYS A 28 0.56 -1.58 -20.21
CA LYS A 28 0.49 -0.11 -20.27
C LYS A 28 0.55 0.55 -18.89
N TYR A 29 -0.07 -0.04 -17.86
CA TYR A 29 -0.26 0.60 -16.57
C TYR A 29 0.45 -0.15 -15.44
N LYS A 30 1.45 0.49 -14.83
CA LYS A 30 2.23 -0.09 -13.72
C LYS A 30 1.36 -0.61 -12.56
N PRO A 31 0.33 0.10 -12.06
CA PRO A 31 -0.51 -0.43 -10.98
C PRO A 31 -1.29 -1.71 -11.38
N VAL A 32 -1.70 -1.81 -12.65
CA VAL A 32 -2.40 -3.01 -13.17
C VAL A 32 -1.43 -4.18 -13.26
N LYS A 33 -0.19 -3.92 -13.71
CA LYS A 33 0.88 -4.91 -13.68
C LYS A 33 1.12 -5.43 -12.28
N GLU A 34 1.31 -4.55 -11.30
CA GLU A 34 1.58 -4.92 -9.91
C GLU A 34 0.42 -5.75 -9.31
N TYR A 35 -0.83 -5.40 -9.62
CA TYR A 35 -2.00 -6.19 -9.22
C TYR A 35 -1.99 -7.62 -9.80
N PHE A 36 -1.81 -7.76 -11.12
CA PHE A 36 -1.84 -9.08 -11.76
C PHE A 36 -0.61 -9.92 -11.45
N ASP A 37 0.58 -9.31 -11.29
CA ASP A 37 1.79 -10.01 -10.84
C ASP A 37 1.54 -10.65 -9.47
N PHE A 38 0.89 -9.92 -8.55
CA PHE A 38 0.47 -10.45 -7.25
C PHE A 38 -0.63 -11.51 -7.37
N TYR A 39 -1.65 -11.29 -8.21
CA TYR A 39 -2.75 -12.25 -8.41
C TYR A 39 -2.26 -13.61 -8.94
N VAL A 40 -1.27 -13.61 -9.84
CA VAL A 40 -0.75 -14.85 -10.45
C VAL A 40 0.25 -15.56 -9.54
N ASN A 41 1.03 -14.82 -8.75
CA ASN A 41 2.02 -15.38 -7.83
C ASN A 41 2.05 -14.59 -6.51
N PRO A 42 1.11 -14.88 -5.59
CA PRO A 42 0.98 -14.11 -4.35
C PRO A 42 2.10 -14.47 -3.37
N ASP A 43 3.24 -13.79 -3.50
CA ASP A 43 4.25 -13.72 -2.44
C ASP A 43 3.95 -12.51 -1.55
N GLU A 44 2.90 -12.68 -0.74
CA GLU A 44 2.40 -11.63 0.14
C GLU A 44 3.41 -11.22 1.20
N LYS A 45 4.21 -12.17 1.70
CA LYS A 45 5.30 -11.88 2.64
C LYS A 45 6.32 -10.94 2.02
N LYS A 46 6.81 -11.25 0.82
CA LYS A 46 7.76 -10.36 0.13
C LYS A 46 7.16 -9.00 -0.19
N LEU A 47 5.89 -8.96 -0.59
CA LEU A 47 5.19 -7.70 -0.84
C LEU A 47 5.11 -6.87 0.45
N LEU A 48 4.73 -7.49 1.57
CA LEU A 48 4.67 -6.84 2.88
C LEU A 48 6.03 -6.24 3.26
N GLU A 49 7.11 -7.01 3.14
CA GLU A 49 8.47 -6.52 3.44
C GLU A 49 8.87 -5.32 2.56
N GLN A 50 8.56 -5.34 1.27
CA GLN A 50 8.80 -4.19 0.39
C GLN A 50 8.03 -2.94 0.83
N TYR A 51 6.82 -3.10 1.34
CA TYR A 51 6.00 -2.00 1.83
C TYR A 51 6.42 -1.53 3.22
N LYS A 52 6.87 -2.43 4.11
CA LYS A 52 7.53 -2.09 5.37
C LYS A 52 8.76 -1.23 5.11
N GLU A 53 9.60 -1.58 4.12
CA GLU A 53 10.75 -0.74 3.74
C GLU A 53 10.31 0.66 3.27
N LYS A 54 9.26 0.77 2.46
CA LYS A 54 8.71 2.08 2.04
C LYS A 54 8.21 2.90 3.23
N VAL A 55 7.57 2.26 4.21
CA VAL A 55 7.12 2.90 5.45
C VAL A 55 8.32 3.39 6.25
N THR A 56 9.31 2.53 6.51
CA THR A 56 10.55 2.88 7.21
C THR A 56 11.25 4.06 6.54
N ASN A 57 11.38 4.08 5.21
CA ASN A 57 11.99 5.18 4.46
C ASN A 57 11.30 6.54 4.67
N GLY A 58 10.03 6.57 5.07
CA GLY A 58 9.34 7.82 5.40
C GLY A 58 9.67 8.34 6.80
N PHE A 59 10.05 7.47 7.74
CA PHE A 59 10.54 7.86 9.07
C PHE A 59 12.05 8.11 9.06
N PHE A 60 12.79 7.18 8.46
CA PHE A 60 14.25 7.12 8.36
C PHE A 60 14.68 7.20 6.89
N PRO A 61 14.69 8.40 6.27
CA PRO A 61 15.03 8.54 4.87
C PRO A 61 16.50 8.19 4.59
N LYS A 62 16.76 7.40 3.53
CA LYS A 62 18.14 7.07 3.07
C LYS A 62 18.97 8.30 2.70
N ARG A 63 18.33 9.44 2.39
CA ARG A 63 18.98 10.71 2.05
C ARG A 63 18.26 11.88 2.72
N GLY A 64 19.02 12.68 3.47
CA GLY A 64 18.53 13.80 4.27
C GLY A 64 17.97 13.35 5.62
N TYR A 65 17.44 14.31 6.38
CA TYR A 65 16.98 14.09 7.76
C TYR A 65 15.49 14.38 7.96
N LYS A 66 14.80 14.82 6.90
CA LYS A 66 13.40 15.25 7.01
C LYS A 66 12.47 14.06 6.94
N ILE A 67 11.66 13.89 7.98
CA ILE A 67 10.56 12.91 8.04
C ILE A 67 9.57 13.21 6.90
N LYS A 68 9.14 12.15 6.21
CA LYS A 68 8.22 12.17 5.07
C LYS A 68 7.07 11.19 5.28
N LEU A 69 6.26 11.41 6.33
CA LEU A 69 5.11 10.56 6.65
C LEU A 69 4.11 10.40 5.49
N SER A 70 4.06 11.34 4.56
CA SER A 70 3.26 11.23 3.34
C SER A 70 3.64 10.02 2.47
N ILE A 71 4.93 9.65 2.44
CA ILE A 71 5.43 8.46 1.73
C ILE A 71 4.90 7.20 2.41
N SER A 72 5.04 7.11 3.74
CA SER A 72 4.58 5.96 4.51
C SER A 72 3.07 5.77 4.42
N ARG A 73 2.28 6.85 4.53
CA ARG A 73 0.81 6.82 4.37
C ARG A 73 0.40 6.41 2.97
N LYS A 74 1.11 6.90 1.94
CA LYS A 74 0.88 6.48 0.56
C LYS A 74 1.17 4.99 0.38
N ALA A 75 2.27 4.49 0.94
CA ALA A 75 2.62 3.07 0.88
C ALA A 75 1.50 2.21 1.50
N ILE A 76 0.99 2.56 2.68
CA ILE A 76 -0.14 1.86 3.31
C ILE A 76 -1.37 1.85 2.40
N ASN A 77 -1.76 2.99 1.84
CA ASN A 77 -2.93 3.09 0.98
C ASN A 77 -2.78 2.29 -0.32
N ASP A 78 -1.58 2.30 -0.91
CA ASP A 78 -1.29 1.53 -2.12
C ASP A 78 -1.28 0.02 -1.81
N PHE A 79 -0.74 -0.40 -0.66
CA PHE A 79 -0.78 -1.79 -0.19
C PHE A 79 -2.22 -2.30 -0.04
N LYS A 80 -3.09 -1.53 0.61
CA LYS A 80 -4.52 -1.87 0.76
C LYS A 80 -5.24 -2.07 -0.58
N LYS A 81 -4.85 -1.32 -1.61
CA LYS A 81 -5.46 -1.43 -2.95
C LYS A 81 -5.04 -2.68 -3.72
N LEU A 82 -3.96 -3.35 -3.32
CA LEU A 82 -3.49 -4.57 -3.96
C LEU A 82 -4.32 -5.81 -3.56
N GLY A 83 -5.26 -5.67 -2.62
CA GLY A 83 -6.13 -6.77 -2.18
C GLY A 83 -5.43 -7.76 -1.26
N THR A 84 -4.50 -7.28 -0.43
CA THR A 84 -3.80 -8.08 0.56
C THR A 84 -4.71 -8.47 1.73
N SER A 85 -4.33 -9.55 2.42
CA SER A 85 -4.98 -10.06 3.63
C SER A 85 -5.09 -9.00 4.72
N GLN A 86 -6.13 -9.12 5.54
CA GLN A 86 -6.34 -8.25 6.69
C GLN A 86 -5.15 -8.31 7.64
N GLU A 87 -4.61 -9.50 7.90
CA GLU A 87 -3.45 -9.73 8.75
C GLU A 87 -2.21 -8.96 8.26
N SER A 88 -1.92 -9.00 6.95
CA SER A 88 -0.77 -8.26 6.39
C SER A 88 -0.97 -6.75 6.44
N ILE A 89 -2.22 -6.27 6.29
CA ILE A 89 -2.53 -4.84 6.44
C ILE A 89 -2.32 -4.42 7.90
N ALA A 90 -2.78 -5.22 8.87
CA ALA A 90 -2.59 -4.95 10.29
C ALA A 90 -1.10 -4.90 10.65
N ASP A 91 -0.31 -5.86 10.17
CA ASP A 91 1.14 -5.90 10.37
C ASP A 91 1.84 -4.66 9.79
N LEU A 92 1.47 -4.22 8.58
CA LEU A 92 2.02 -2.99 8.00
C LEU A 92 1.66 -1.72 8.80
N LEU A 93 0.45 -1.66 9.37
CA LEU A 93 0.03 -0.55 10.22
C LEU A 93 0.79 -0.55 11.56
N LEU A 94 1.00 -1.72 12.16
CA LEU A 94 1.82 -1.86 13.37
C LEU A 94 3.28 -1.46 13.09
N HIS A 95 3.86 -1.87 11.96
CA HIS A 95 5.20 -1.45 11.55
C HIS A 95 5.34 0.08 11.42
N PHE A 96 4.30 0.77 10.95
CA PHE A 96 4.27 2.24 10.95
C PHE A 96 4.34 2.82 12.38
N VAL A 97 3.61 2.20 13.32
CA VAL A 97 3.59 2.61 14.74
C VAL A 97 4.96 2.36 15.38
N GLU A 98 5.54 1.18 15.15
CA GLU A 98 6.88 0.81 15.62
C GLU A 98 7.93 1.80 15.12
N CYS A 99 7.91 2.15 13.83
CA CYS A 99 8.80 3.17 13.27
C CYS A 99 8.63 4.54 13.96
N GLY A 100 7.40 4.91 14.32
CA GLY A 100 7.13 6.16 15.03
C GLY A 100 7.66 6.18 16.47
N VAL A 101 7.51 5.06 17.17
CA VAL A 101 8.05 4.85 18.52
C VAL A 101 9.58 4.83 18.48
N GLU A 102 10.18 4.12 17.53
CA GLU A 102 11.63 4.07 17.36
C GLU A 102 12.21 5.47 17.08
N LEU A 103 11.56 6.24 16.19
CA LEU A 103 12.00 7.59 15.86
C LEU A 103 12.02 8.49 17.11
N THR A 104 10.97 8.46 17.92
CA THR A 104 10.86 9.30 19.12
C THR A 104 11.81 8.85 20.24
N ASN A 105 12.04 7.55 20.39
CA ASN A 105 13.07 7.03 21.29
C ASN A 105 14.49 7.43 20.86
N THR A 106 14.72 7.58 19.55
CA THR A 106 16.04 7.89 18.99
C THR A 106 16.35 9.39 18.99
N TYR A 107 15.37 10.22 18.61
CA TYR A 107 15.58 11.66 18.38
C TYR A 107 14.85 12.58 19.36
N GLY A 108 14.03 12.02 20.25
CA GLY A 108 13.24 12.75 21.22
C GLY A 108 11.87 13.18 20.69
N ASP A 109 11.30 14.17 21.36
CA ASP A 109 9.98 14.71 21.09
C ASP A 109 9.88 15.32 19.67
N ILE A 110 8.72 15.16 19.01
CA ILE A 110 8.48 15.62 17.63
C ILE A 110 7.45 16.73 17.60
N ASP A 111 6.16 16.39 17.55
CA ASP A 111 5.02 17.30 17.70
C ASP A 111 3.73 16.51 17.97
N GLU A 112 2.70 17.18 18.48
CA GLU A 112 1.40 16.55 18.79
C GLU A 112 0.72 15.91 17.57
N ASN A 113 0.87 16.50 16.38
CA ASN A 113 0.30 15.97 15.15
C ASN A 113 0.92 14.63 14.74
N PHE A 114 2.22 14.47 14.98
CA PHE A 114 2.95 13.23 14.79
C PHE A 114 2.39 12.14 15.70
N TYR A 115 2.28 12.40 17.00
CA TYR A 115 1.73 11.43 17.96
C TYR A 115 0.28 11.06 17.64
N THR A 116 -0.55 12.06 17.35
CA THR A 116 -1.93 11.85 16.89
C THR A 116 -1.96 10.94 15.65
N SER A 117 -1.03 11.10 14.70
CA SER A 117 -0.95 10.24 13.53
C SER A 117 -0.55 8.79 13.87
N VAL A 118 0.38 8.60 14.81
CA VAL A 118 0.84 7.27 15.24
C VAL A 118 -0.28 6.56 16.00
N GLU A 119 -0.90 7.22 16.98
CA GLU A 119 -2.03 6.71 17.76
C GLU A 119 -3.23 6.32 16.88
N ASN A 120 -3.65 7.20 15.96
CA ASN A 120 -4.74 6.88 15.03
C ASN A 120 -4.40 5.69 14.12
N THR A 121 -3.12 5.49 13.79
CA THR A 121 -2.71 4.35 12.97
C THR A 121 -2.73 3.06 13.79
N TYR A 122 -2.35 3.13 15.06
CA TYR A 122 -2.47 2.01 16.00
C TYR A 122 -3.94 1.62 16.21
N GLY A 123 -4.83 2.58 16.47
CA GLY A 123 -6.27 2.34 16.58
C GLY A 123 -6.83 1.63 15.34
N LYS A 124 -6.46 2.09 14.14
CA LYS A 124 -6.86 1.44 12.88
C LYS A 124 -6.33 0.01 12.74
N ALA A 125 -5.17 -0.31 13.29
CA ALA A 125 -4.62 -1.67 13.24
C ALA A 125 -5.43 -2.64 14.11
N LEU A 126 -5.99 -2.15 15.22
CA LEU A 126 -6.83 -2.93 16.13
C LEU A 126 -8.27 -3.13 15.62
N GLU A 127 -8.71 -2.33 14.65
CA GLU A 127 -10.04 -2.41 14.04
C GLU A 127 -10.09 -3.30 12.78
N ILE A 128 -8.97 -3.87 12.36
CA ILE A 128 -8.90 -4.79 11.21
C ILE A 128 -9.50 -6.14 11.54
#